data_AF-A0A017TGX3-F1
#
_entry.id   AF-A0A017TGX3-F1
#
_cell.length_a   1.000
_cell.length_b   1.000
_cell.length_c   1.000
_cell.angle_alpha   90.00
_cell.angle_beta   90.00
_cell.angle_gamma   90.00
#
_symmetry.space_group_name_H-M   'P 1'
#
loop_
_entity.id
_entity.type
_entity.pdbx_description
1 polymer ?
#
loop_
_entity_poly.entity_id
_entity_poly.type
_entity_poly.pdbx_seq_one_letter_code
_entity_poly.pdbx_strand_id
1 'polypeptide(L)'
;MSDFGTMVVLRRRDGADLSADDRARIEEGIAAVKAADRHRDALREPFAFRRMASGPTGVQKDMALLLSEYWLEGVEDADDGGYGGRTAEDLLEHDRPGAEAVCKALEAKLGEGFEVELICDTW
;
A
#
# COMPACT_ATOMS: atom_id res chain seq x y z
N MET A 1 -9.37 5.16 17.35
CA MET A 1 -8.50 4.01 17.07
C MET A 1 -7.71 4.43 15.86
N SER A 2 -6.40 4.62 16.04
CA SER A 2 -5.53 5.10 14.97
C SER A 2 -4.72 3.91 14.47
N ASP A 3 -4.79 3.70 13.17
CA ASP A 3 -4.14 2.59 12.48
C ASP A 3 -2.90 3.15 11.79
N PHE A 4 -1.92 2.31 11.45
CA PHE A 4 -0.74 2.76 10.72
C PHE A 4 -0.18 1.67 9.82
N GLY A 5 0.68 2.04 8.89
CA GLY A 5 1.30 1.07 7.99
C GLY A 5 1.70 1.70 6.67
N THR A 6 1.73 0.86 5.63
CA THR A 6 2.15 1.27 4.29
C THR A 6 0.99 1.21 3.31
N MET A 7 0.83 2.28 2.54
CA MET A 7 -0.22 2.42 1.54
C MET A 7 0.34 3.03 0.26
N VAL A 8 -0.14 2.57 -0.88
CA VAL A 8 0.18 3.13 -2.19
C VAL A 8 -1.04 3.85 -2.73
N VAL A 9 -0.87 5.09 -3.17
CA VAL A 9 -1.90 5.88 -3.84
C VAL A 9 -1.55 6.00 -5.32
N LEU A 10 -2.50 5.60 -6.16
CA LEU A 10 -2.37 5.56 -7.62
C LEU A 10 -3.33 6.57 -8.23
N ARG A 11 -2.82 7.48 -9.05
CA ARG A 11 -3.61 8.51 -9.71
C ARG A 11 -3.08 8.79 -11.12
N ARG A 12 -3.88 9.41 -11.98
CA ARG A 12 -3.35 9.90 -13.26
C ARG A 12 -2.44 11.10 -13.02
N ARG A 13 -1.31 11.14 -13.74
CA ARG A 13 -0.34 12.24 -13.63
C ARG A 13 -0.88 13.56 -14.18
N ASP A 14 -1.83 13.51 -15.11
CA ASP A 14 -2.52 14.69 -15.65
C ASP A 14 -3.63 15.22 -14.74
N GLY A 15 -3.87 14.59 -13.59
CA GLY A 15 -4.88 14.98 -12.61
C GLY A 15 -6.31 14.66 -13.03
N ALA A 16 -6.53 13.96 -14.15
CA ALA A 16 -7.85 13.51 -14.56
C ALA A 16 -8.33 12.33 -13.69
N ASP A 17 -9.64 12.15 -13.64
CA ASP A 17 -10.26 11.04 -12.91
C ASP A 17 -9.89 9.68 -13.53
N LEU A 18 -9.84 8.64 -12.71
CA LEU A 18 -9.57 7.29 -13.19
C LEU A 18 -10.78 6.75 -13.97
N SER A 19 -10.62 6.61 -15.28
CA SER A 19 -11.58 5.94 -16.15
C SER A 19 -11.70 4.44 -15.84
N ALA A 20 -12.68 3.77 -16.44
CA ALA A 20 -12.83 2.32 -16.32
C ALA A 20 -11.58 1.58 -16.85
N ASP A 21 -11.00 2.05 -17.96
CA ASP A 21 -9.80 1.46 -18.55
C ASP A 21 -8.57 1.70 -17.69
N ASP A 22 -8.43 2.90 -17.11
CA ASP A 22 -7.35 3.20 -16.16
C ASP A 22 -7.40 2.27 -14.95
N ARG A 23 -8.61 2.03 -14.41
CA ARG A 23 -8.83 1.09 -13.30
C ARG A 23 -8.47 -0.33 -13.69
N ALA A 24 -8.88 -0.79 -14.87
CA ALA A 24 -8.55 -2.13 -15.34
C ALA A 24 -7.03 -2.33 -15.46
N ARG A 25 -6.32 -1.32 -15.99
CA ARG A 25 -4.84 -1.33 -16.09
C ARG A 25 -4.17 -1.32 -14.73
N ILE A 26 -4.68 -0.51 -13.79
CA ILE A 26 -4.21 -0.49 -12.41
C ILE A 26 -4.38 -1.87 -11.76
N GLU A 27 -5.56 -2.45 -11.85
CA GLU A 27 -5.86 -3.76 -11.27
C GLU A 27 -4.98 -4.88 -11.87
N GLU A 28 -4.75 -4.86 -13.18
CA GLU A 28 -3.83 -5.77 -13.85
C GLU A 28 -2.39 -5.59 -13.33
N GLY A 29 -1.94 -4.35 -13.17
CA GLY A 29 -0.64 -4.01 -12.59
C GLY A 29 -0.50 -4.54 -11.16
N ILE A 30 -1.51 -4.30 -10.31
CA ILE A 30 -1.56 -4.79 -8.93
C ILE A 30 -1.50 -6.32 -8.89
N ALA A 31 -2.28 -7.00 -9.73
CA ALA A 31 -2.29 -8.46 -9.79
C ALA A 31 -0.91 -9.02 -10.19
N ALA A 32 -0.25 -8.40 -11.16
CA ALA A 32 1.09 -8.79 -11.59
C ALA A 32 2.15 -8.59 -10.48
N VAL A 33 2.11 -7.45 -9.78
CA VAL A 33 3.04 -7.16 -8.68
C VAL A 33 2.78 -8.08 -7.49
N LYS A 34 1.52 -8.33 -7.12
CA LYS A 34 1.14 -9.29 -6.07
C LYS A 34 1.59 -10.71 -6.38
N ALA A 35 1.54 -11.12 -7.64
CA ALA A 35 2.06 -12.43 -8.05
C ALA A 35 3.58 -12.50 -7.90
N ALA A 36 4.32 -11.45 -8.28
CA ALA A 36 5.76 -11.39 -8.11
C ALA A 36 6.19 -11.32 -6.62
N ASP A 37 5.43 -10.61 -5.79
CA ASP A 37 5.71 -10.43 -4.36
C ASP A 37 5.63 -11.76 -3.58
N ARG A 38 4.66 -12.62 -3.91
CA ARG A 38 4.53 -13.97 -3.33
C ARG A 38 5.78 -14.85 -3.49
N HIS A 39 6.69 -14.50 -4.40
CA HIS A 39 7.92 -15.23 -4.66
C HIS A 39 9.17 -14.54 -4.09
N ARG A 40 9.02 -13.38 -3.43
CA ARG A 40 10.13 -12.46 -3.17
C ARG A 40 10.96 -12.80 -1.94
N ASP A 41 10.38 -13.41 -0.90
CA ASP A 41 11.15 -14.01 0.20
C ASP A 41 10.23 -14.82 1.14
N ALA A 42 10.56 -16.06 1.44
CA ALA A 42 9.75 -16.91 2.35
C ALA A 42 9.84 -16.47 3.83
N LEU A 43 10.71 -15.51 4.15
CA LEU A 43 11.02 -15.02 5.49
C LEU A 43 10.24 -13.76 5.88
N ARG A 44 9.46 -13.18 4.96
CA ARG A 44 8.62 -12.00 5.21
C ARG A 44 7.16 -12.36 4.99
N GLU A 45 6.27 -11.83 5.83
CA GLU A 45 4.85 -11.91 5.53
C GLU A 45 4.55 -11.15 4.23
N PRO A 46 3.76 -11.72 3.31
CA PRO A 46 3.40 -11.03 2.08
C PRO A 46 2.54 -9.80 2.40
N PHE A 47 2.67 -8.74 1.59
CA PHE A 47 1.75 -7.60 1.71
C PHE A 47 0.30 -8.03 1.44
N ALA A 48 -0.65 -7.34 2.07
CA ALA A 48 -2.07 -7.66 1.98
C ALA A 48 -2.65 -7.37 0.58
N PHE A 49 -2.19 -6.29 -0.07
CA PHE A 49 -2.75 -5.75 -1.30
C PHE A 49 -4.28 -5.59 -1.19
N ARG A 50 -4.75 -4.80 -0.22
CA ARG A 50 -6.17 -4.54 0.01
C ARG A 50 -6.56 -3.18 -0.57
N ARG A 51 -7.63 -3.14 -1.36
CA ARG A 51 -8.16 -1.88 -1.87
C ARG A 51 -8.87 -1.13 -0.74
N MET A 52 -8.57 0.14 -0.60
CA MET A 52 -9.27 1.04 0.30
C MET A 52 -10.34 1.81 -0.49
N ALA A 53 -11.51 2.00 0.11
CA ALA A 53 -12.59 2.75 -0.53
C ALA A 53 -12.21 4.24 -0.56
N SER A 54 -11.93 4.80 -1.75
CA SER A 54 -11.85 6.25 -1.93
C SER A 54 -13.27 6.81 -2.07
N GLY A 55 -13.84 7.25 -0.94
CA GLY A 55 -15.03 8.12 -0.84
C GLY A 55 -16.38 7.57 -1.37
N PRO A 56 -17.52 8.11 -0.91
CA PRO A 56 -18.81 7.85 -1.52
C PRO A 56 -18.92 8.66 -2.83
N THR A 57 -19.49 8.04 -3.88
CA THR A 57 -19.90 8.61 -5.18
C THR A 57 -18.86 8.62 -6.31
N GLY A 58 -19.06 7.74 -7.30
CA GLY A 58 -19.03 7.98 -8.76
C GLY A 58 -17.76 8.46 -9.46
N VAL A 59 -16.89 9.23 -8.81
CA VAL A 59 -15.71 9.88 -9.37
C VAL A 59 -14.56 9.68 -8.39
N GLN A 60 -13.76 8.63 -8.58
CA GLN A 60 -12.53 8.47 -7.79
C GLN A 60 -11.35 8.95 -8.63
N LYS A 61 -10.68 9.99 -8.14
CA LYS A 61 -9.44 10.54 -8.70
C LYS A 61 -8.24 9.61 -8.51
N ASP A 62 -8.36 8.77 -7.49
CA ASP A 62 -7.30 7.97 -6.93
C ASP A 62 -7.80 6.56 -6.57
N MET A 63 -6.85 5.63 -6.58
CA MET A 63 -7.00 4.29 -6.03
C MET A 63 -5.96 4.11 -4.93
N ALA A 64 -6.43 3.77 -3.73
CA ALA A 64 -5.57 3.48 -2.60
C ALA A 64 -5.45 1.96 -2.41
N LEU A 65 -4.21 1.50 -2.24
CA LEU A 65 -3.83 0.11 -2.04
C LEU A 65 -3.06 0.00 -0.72
N LEU A 66 -3.71 -0.57 0.28
CA LEU A 66 -3.10 -0.91 1.55
C LEU A 66 -2.17 -2.13 1.40
N LEU A 67 -0.93 -1.97 1.82
CA LEU A 67 0.11 -3.00 1.79
C LEU A 67 0.27 -3.65 3.17
N SER A 68 0.42 -2.85 4.23
CA SER A 68 0.43 -3.30 5.63
C SER A 68 -0.42 -2.40 6.52
N GLU A 69 -0.96 -2.98 7.59
CA GLU A 69 -1.85 -2.32 8.56
C GLU A 69 -1.60 -2.86 9.96
N TYR A 70 -1.42 -1.95 10.90
CA TYR A 70 -1.10 -2.19 12.29
C TYR A 70 -2.01 -1.32 13.18
N TRP A 71 -2.28 -1.81 14.38
CA TRP A 71 -3.14 -1.13 15.36
C TRP A 71 -2.25 -0.55 16.46
N LEU A 72 -2.37 0.75 16.74
CA LEU A 72 -1.54 1.42 17.76
C LEU A 72 -1.74 0.84 19.18
N GLU A 73 -2.94 0.39 19.53
CA GLU A 73 -3.21 -0.26 20.83
C GLU A 73 -2.36 -1.53 21.03
N GLY A 74 -1.97 -2.22 19.96
CA GLY A 74 -1.07 -3.39 20.01
C GLY A 74 0.41 -3.04 20.23
N VAL A 75 0.75 -1.75 20.17
CA VAL A 75 2.10 -1.19 20.33
C VAL A 75 2.26 -0.51 21.70
N GLU A 76 1.18 0.06 22.25
CA GLU A 76 1.21 0.84 23.50
C GLU A 76 1.20 -0.02 24.79
N ASP A 77 0.63 -1.24 24.77
CA ASP A 77 0.68 -2.21 25.88
C ASP A 77 1.96 -3.06 25.85
N ALA A 78 3.09 -2.40 26.07
CA ALA A 78 4.45 -2.95 25.99
C ALA A 78 4.85 -3.84 27.19
N ASP A 79 3.99 -4.76 27.61
CA ASP A 79 4.43 -5.95 28.37
C ASP A 79 4.31 -7.23 27.54
N ASP A 80 3.42 -7.32 26.54
CA ASP A 80 3.34 -8.45 25.58
C ASP A 80 2.58 -8.09 24.26
N GLY A 81 2.38 -6.79 23.97
CA GLY A 81 1.70 -6.28 22.77
C GLY A 81 2.27 -6.92 21.50
N GLY A 82 1.39 -7.56 20.71
CA GLY A 82 1.67 -8.67 19.76
C GLY A 82 2.72 -8.46 18.66
N TYR A 83 3.46 -7.36 18.66
CA TYR A 83 4.55 -7.03 17.74
C TYR A 83 5.96 -7.14 18.37
N GLY A 84 6.05 -7.61 19.62
CA GLY A 84 7.31 -7.93 20.28
C GLY A 84 8.09 -6.71 20.77
N GLY A 85 7.37 -5.69 21.28
CA GLY A 85 7.97 -4.46 21.80
C GLY A 85 8.52 -3.49 20.74
N ARG A 86 8.18 -3.69 19.46
CA ARG A 86 8.55 -2.78 18.36
C ARG A 86 7.62 -1.58 18.32
N THR A 87 8.20 -0.39 18.10
CA THR A 87 7.44 0.85 17.93
C THR A 87 6.78 0.91 16.55
N ALA A 88 5.83 1.84 16.37
CA ALA A 88 5.23 2.10 15.06
C ALA A 88 6.28 2.53 14.01
N GLU A 89 7.27 3.32 14.43
CA GLU A 89 8.39 3.74 13.58
C GLU A 89 9.22 2.54 13.13
N ASP A 90 9.57 1.63 14.05
CA ASP A 90 10.34 0.41 13.72
C ASP A 90 9.62 -0.47 12.68
N LEU A 91 8.29 -0.61 12.83
CA LEU A 91 7.47 -1.40 11.92
C LEU A 91 7.36 -0.74 10.53
N LEU A 92 7.19 0.57 10.49
CA LEU A 92 7.17 1.33 9.23
C LEU A 92 8.53 1.30 8.51
N GLU A 93 9.63 1.44 9.24
CA GLU A 93 10.99 1.34 8.68
C GLU A 93 11.29 -0.06 8.16
N HIS A 94 10.82 -1.10 8.86
CA HIS A 94 10.94 -2.48 8.42
C HIS A 94 10.23 -2.73 7.08
N ASP A 95 9.01 -2.21 6.92
CA ASP A 95 8.17 -2.46 5.74
C ASP A 95 8.50 -1.55 4.55
N ARG A 96 9.00 -0.34 4.79
CA ARG A 96 9.27 0.68 3.77
C ARG A 96 10.05 0.16 2.56
N PRO A 97 11.16 -0.59 2.68
CA PRO A 97 11.89 -1.08 1.51
C PRO A 97 11.08 -2.04 0.64
N GLY A 98 10.20 -2.83 1.25
CA GLY A 98 9.27 -3.69 0.54
C GLY A 98 8.26 -2.86 -0.24
N ALA A 99 7.64 -1.89 0.43
CA ALA A 99 6.62 -1.01 -0.13
C ALA A 99 7.18 -0.13 -1.26
N GLU A 100 8.37 0.44 -1.11
CA GLU A 100 9.06 1.20 -2.17
C GLU A 100 9.29 0.37 -3.43
N ALA A 101 9.63 -0.90 -3.26
CA ALA A 101 9.81 -1.80 -4.40
C ALA A 101 8.49 -2.22 -5.04
N VAL A 102 7.39 -2.31 -4.27
CA VAL A 102 6.04 -2.42 -4.84
C VAL A 102 5.71 -1.18 -5.67
N CYS A 103 5.99 0.03 -5.18
CA CYS A 103 5.79 1.26 -5.95
C CYS A 103 6.58 1.25 -7.26
N LYS A 104 7.89 0.96 -7.22
CA LYS A 104 8.72 0.87 -8.44
C LYS A 104 8.19 -0.16 -9.43
N ALA A 105 7.69 -1.29 -8.94
CA ALA A 105 7.12 -2.33 -9.80
C ALA A 105 5.79 -1.87 -10.43
N LEU A 106 4.95 -1.16 -9.68
CA LEU A 106 3.71 -0.56 -10.19
C LEU A 106 4.00 0.54 -11.21
N GLU A 107 4.94 1.44 -10.95
CA GLU A 107 5.37 2.48 -11.89
C GLU A 107 5.84 1.87 -13.23
N ALA A 108 6.68 0.83 -13.17
CA ALA A 108 7.17 0.14 -14.35
C ALA A 108 6.04 -0.55 -15.14
N LYS A 109 4.98 -1.01 -14.48
CA LYS A 109 3.82 -1.67 -15.12
C LYS A 109 2.82 -0.69 -15.71
N LEU A 110 2.54 0.40 -15.00
CA LEU A 110 1.52 1.38 -15.39
C LEU A 110 2.06 2.40 -16.39
N GLY A 111 3.36 2.69 -16.33
CA GLY A 111 4.05 3.65 -17.19
C GLY A 111 3.81 5.11 -16.78
N GLU A 112 4.30 6.03 -17.60
CA GLU A 112 4.41 7.45 -17.28
C GLU A 112 3.07 8.20 -17.14
N GLY A 113 1.97 7.60 -17.57
CA GLY A 113 0.63 8.19 -17.44
C GLY A 113 0.11 8.22 -16.00
N PHE A 114 0.73 7.46 -15.10
CA PHE A 114 0.33 7.34 -13.72
C PHE A 114 1.40 7.90 -12.78
N GLU A 115 0.91 8.36 -11.63
CA GLU A 115 1.70 8.69 -10.45
C GLU A 115 1.43 7.61 -9.39
N VAL A 116 2.50 7.17 -8.75
CA VAL A 116 2.49 6.15 -7.70
C VAL A 116 3.14 6.77 -6.47
N GLU A 117 2.35 7.03 -5.44
CA GLU A 117 2.82 7.63 -4.20
C GLU A 117 2.84 6.59 -3.08
N LEU A 118 3.93 6.54 -2.32
CA LEU A 118 4.02 5.73 -1.11
C LEU A 118 3.72 6.60 0.11
N ILE A 119 2.79 6.13 0.94
CA ILE A 119 2.48 6.69 2.25
C ILE A 119 2.90 5.67 3.31
N CYS A 120 3.77 6.10 4.23
CA CYS A 120 4.17 5.35 5.42
C CYS A 120 3.85 6.22 6.63
N ASP A 121 2.65 6.07 7.18
CA ASP A 121 2.14 7.00 8.20
C ASP A 121 1.11 6.34 9.12
N THR A 122 0.70 7.09 10.14
CA THR A 122 -0.46 6.87 11.01
C THR A 122 -1.70 7.54 10.42
N TRP A 123 -2.88 6.91 10.52
CA TRP A 123 -4.17 7.41 10.02
C TRP A 123 -5.34 7.15 10.98
#